data_AF-A0A0E1X9N6-F1
#
_entry.id   AF-A0A0E1X9N6-F1
#
_cell.length_a   1.000
_cell.length_b   1.000
_cell.length_c   1.000
_cell.angle_alpha   90.00
_cell.angle_beta   90.00
_cell.angle_gamma   90.00
#
_symmetry.space_group_name_H-M   'P 1'
#
loop_
_entity.id
_entity.type
_entity.pdbx_description
1 polymer ?
#
loop_
_entity_poly.entity_id
_entity_poly.type
_entity_poly.pdbx_seq_one_letter_code
_entity_poly.pdbx_strand_id
1 'polypeptide(L)' 'MRKQVIITKTVVGWYNIKDTQHNLMLNIPPKVFEQYFPDVSKDVQVACLEMDLSKITEIKNKKKVGS' A
#
# COMPACT_ATOMS: atom_id res chain seq x y z
N MET A 1 2.13 8.93 -12.55
CA MET A 1 3.19 8.12 -13.19
C MET A 1 3.14 6.74 -12.57
N ARG A 2 2.95 5.70 -13.38
CA ARG A 2 2.91 4.32 -12.88
C ARG A 2 4.31 3.82 -12.59
N LYS A 3 4.47 3.08 -11.49
CA LYS A 3 5.70 2.36 -11.15
C LYS A 3 5.34 1.00 -10.57
N GLN A 4 6.23 0.04 -10.81
CA GLN A 4 6.19 -1.23 -10.11
C GLN A 4 6.47 -1.02 -8.62
N VAL A 5 5.67 -1.65 -7.78
CA VAL A 5 5.80 -1.64 -6.32
C VAL A 5 5.76 -3.05 -5.77
N ILE A 6 6.35 -3.21 -4.60
CA ILE A 6 6.33 -4.46 -3.83
C ILE A 6 5.44 -4.23 -2.63
N ILE A 7 4.40 -5.05 -2.49
CA ILE A 7 3.50 -5.05 -1.34
C ILE A 7 3.85 -6.25 -0.47
N THR A 8 4.09 -6.02 0.82
CA THR A 8 4.41 -7.09 1.78
C THR A 8 3.49 -6.99 2.99
N LYS A 9 2.89 -8.12 3.38
CA LYS A 9 2.11 -8.24 4.60
C LYS A 9 3.04 -8.48 5.78
N THR A 10 2.86 -7.72 6.86
CA THR A 10 3.64 -7.88 8.09
C THR A 10 3.01 -8.94 8.98
N VAL A 11 3.78 -9.40 9.99
CA VAL A 11 3.30 -10.37 11.00
C VAL A 11 2.03 -9.88 11.72
N VAL A 12 1.88 -8.56 11.90
CA VAL A 12 0.70 -7.94 12.52
C VAL A 12 -0.42 -7.62 11.52
N GLY A 13 -0.33 -8.11 10.28
CA GLY A 13 -1.36 -7.99 9.25
C GLY A 13 -1.41 -6.65 8.49
N TRP A 14 -0.44 -5.76 8.71
CA TRP A 14 -0.33 -4.49 7.96
C TRP A 14 0.35 -4.71 6.62
N TYR A 15 0.22 -3.75 5.72
CA TYR A 15 0.81 -3.82 4.39
C TYR A 15 1.84 -2.72 4.19
N ASN A 16 3.06 -3.10 3.82
CA ASN A 16 4.10 -2.19 3.38
C ASN A 16 4.11 -2.13 1.86
N ILE A 17 3.96 -0.93 1.30
CA ILE A 17 4.23 -0.65 -0.11
C ILE A 17 5.65 -0.09 -0.21
N LYS A 18 6.47 -0.76 -1.01
CA LYS A 18 7.87 -0.42 -1.25
C LYS A 18 8.09 -0.18 -2.74
N ASP A 19 9.09 0.63 -3.07
CA ASP A 19 9.60 0.66 -4.45
C ASP A 19 10.44 -0.61 -4.74
N THR A 20 10.91 -0.72 -5.99
CA THR A 20 11.77 -1.83 -6.42
C THR A 20 13.17 -1.81 -5.81
N GLN A 21 13.55 -0.72 -5.12
CA GLN A 21 14.78 -0.61 -4.34
C GLN A 21 14.54 -0.93 -2.84
N HIS A 22 13.36 -1.44 -2.50
CA HIS A 22 12.92 -1.77 -1.14
C HIS A 22 12.76 -0.58 -0.18
N ASN A 23 12.75 0.66 -0.68
CA ASN A 23 12.45 1.83 0.15
C ASN A 23 10.97 1.82 0.53
N LEU A 24 10.67 2.03 1.82
CA LEU A 24 9.30 2.10 2.31
C LEU A 24 8.63 3.39 1.80
N MET A 25 7.59 3.23 0.98
CA MET A 25 6.82 4.36 0.47
C MET A 25 5.61 4.67 1.36
N LEU A 26 4.96 3.61 1.84
CA LEU A 26 3.74 3.70 2.65
C LEU A 26 3.54 2.43 3.48
N ASN A 27 3.05 2.61 4.70
CA ASN A 27 2.59 1.54 5.58
C ASN A 27 1.09 1.73 5.81
N ILE A 28 0.30 0.68 5.54
CA ILE A 28 -1.17 0.75 5.44
C ILE A 28 -1.79 -0.29 6.37
N PRO A 29 -2.78 0.07 7.20
CA PRO A 29 -3.53 -0.88 7.99
C PRO A 29 -4.46 -1.75 7.11
N PRO A 30 -4.77 -3.00 7.51
CA PRO A 30 -5.50 -3.94 6.66
C PRO A 30 -6.83 -3.40 6.11
N LYS A 31 -7.61 -2.71 6.95
CA LYS A 31 -8.90 -2.11 6.54
C LYS A 31 -8.76 -1.08 5.41
N VAL A 32 -7.70 -0.27 5.43
CA VAL A 32 -7.44 0.72 4.37
C VAL A 32 -6.90 0.01 3.14
N PHE A 33 -6.06 -1.02 3.31
CA PHE A 33 -5.55 -1.79 2.20
C PHE A 33 -6.66 -2.42 1.36
N GLU A 34 -7.64 -3.06 2.01
CA GLU A 34 -8.80 -3.68 1.33
C GLU A 34 -9.64 -2.68 0.54
N GLN A 35 -9.72 -1.43 0.98
CA GLN A 35 -10.45 -0.37 0.26
C GLN A 35 -9.74 0.07 -1.02
N TYR A 36 -8.41 0.10 -1.01
CA TYR A 36 -7.59 0.64 -2.09
C TYR A 36 -7.06 -0.42 -3.06
N PHE A 37 -7.00 -1.68 -2.61
CA PHE A 37 -6.50 -2.83 -3.36
C PHE A 37 -7.45 -4.03 -3.24
N PRO A 38 -8.73 -3.90 -3.65
CA PRO A 38 -9.71 -4.98 -3.52
C PRO A 38 -9.36 -6.23 -4.35
N ASP A 39 -8.60 -6.05 -5.43
CA ASP A 39 -8.19 -7.13 -6.33
C ASP A 39 -7.00 -7.94 -5.80
N VAL A 40 -6.38 -7.50 -4.70
CA VAL A 40 -5.26 -8.21 -4.08
C VAL A 40 -5.81 -9.14 -2.98
N SER A 41 -5.59 -10.45 -3.15
CA SER A 41 -6.03 -11.45 -2.16
C SER A 41 -5.50 -11.15 -0.76
N LYS A 42 -6.35 -11.29 0.26
CA LYS A 42 -5.99 -11.10 1.68
C LYS A 42 -4.97 -12.13 2.20
N ASP A 43 -4.86 -13.27 1.51
CA ASP A 43 -3.92 -14.34 1.83
C ASP A 43 -2.53 -14.07 1.27
N VAL A 44 -2.38 -13.05 0.41
CA VAL A 44 -1.09 -12.70 -0.16
C VAL A 44 -0.13 -12.22 0.93
N GLN A 45 1.08 -12.77 0.93
CA GLN A 45 2.16 -12.32 1.79
C GLN A 45 3.06 -11.32 1.07
N VAL A 46 3.28 -11.54 -0.23
CA VAL A 46 4.07 -10.68 -1.11
C VAL A 46 3.38 -10.57 -2.46
N ALA A 47 3.18 -9.35 -2.94
CA ALA A 47 2.68 -9.07 -4.28
C ALA A 47 3.56 -8.04 -4.98
N CYS A 48 3.65 -8.14 -6.31
CA CYS A 48 4.30 -7.16 -7.16
C CYS A 48 3.28 -6.68 -8.20
N LEU A 49 3.10 -5.37 -8.33
CA LEU A 49 2.17 -4.79 -9.30
C LEU A 49 2.56 -3.38 -9.70
N GLU A 50 2.09 -2.93 -10.86
CA GLU A 50 2.17 -1.53 -11.24
C GLU A 50 1.07 -0.71 -10.57
N MET A 51 1.46 0.39 -9.92
CA MET A 51 0.51 1.35 -9.36
C MET A 51 0.85 2.78 -9.77
N ASP A 52 -0.18 3.63 -9.87
CA ASP A 52 0.03 5.07 -9.96
C ASP A 52 0.38 5.65 -8.59
N LEU A 53 1.55 6.28 -8.48
CA LEU A 53 2.06 6.83 -7.23
C LEU A 53 1.19 7.97 -6.67
N SER A 54 0.33 8.58 -7.48
CA SER A 54 -0.68 9.55 -7.04
C SER A 54 -1.58 8.98 -5.93
N LYS A 55 -1.91 7.67 -5.98
CA LYS A 55 -2.69 6.97 -4.95
C LYS A 55 -2.00 6.97 -3.59
N ILE A 56 -0.66 6.91 -3.55
CA ILE A 56 0.10 6.98 -2.28
C ILE A 56 -0.10 8.35 -1.64
N THR A 57 -0.02 9.43 -2.43
CA THR A 57 -0.24 10.80 -1.96
C THR A 57 -1.67 10.99 -1.46
N GLU A 58 -2.67 10.43 -2.15
CA GLU A 58 -4.07 10.46 -1.72
C GLU A 58 -4.26 9.80 -0.33
N ILE A 59 -3.72 8.59 -0.15
CA ILE A 59 -3.83 7.85 1.12
C ILE A 59 -3.12 8.62 2.26
N LYS A 60 -1.96 9.23 1.99
CA LYS A 60 -1.23 10.05 2.97
C LYS A 60 -2.02 11.32 3.34
N ASN A 61 -2.64 11.99 2.38
CA ASN A 61 -3.33 13.27 2.59
C ASN A 61 -4.71 13.12 3.23
N LYS A 62 -5.40 11.98 3.06
CA LYS A 62 -6.64 11.67 3.83
C LYS A 62 -6.41 11.59 5.34
N LYS A 63 -5.16 11.53 5.81
CA LYS A 63 -4.82 11.57 7.23
C LYS A 63 -4.93 12.97 7.87
N LYS A 64 -5.39 13.99 7.14
CA LYS A 64 -5.61 15.35 7.66
C LYS A 64 -7.10 15.74 7.64
N VAL A 65 -7.88 15.12 8.52
CA VAL A 65 -9.12 15.69 9.07
C VAL A 65 -9.33 15.06 10.45
N GLY A 66 -8.61 15.59 11.42
CA GLY A 66 -8.99 15.55 12.82
C GLY A 66 -8.99 17.00 13.29
N SER A 67 -10.19 17.57 13.40
CA SER A 67 -10.45 18.68 14.32
C SER A 67 -10.61 18.10 15.73
#